data_AF-M0E1A2-F1
#
_entry.id   AF-M0E1A2-F1
#
_cell.length_a   1.000
_cell.length_b   1.000
_cell.length_c   1.000
_cell.angle_alpha   90.00
_cell.angle_beta   90.00
_cell.angle_gamma   90.00
#
_symmetry.space_group_name_H-M   'P 1'
#
loop_
_entity.id
_entity.type
_entity.pdbx_description
1 polymer ?
#
loop_
_entity_poly.entity_id
_entity_poly.type
_entity_poly.pdbx_seq_one_letter_code
_entity_poly.pdbx_strand_id
1 'polypeptide(L)'
;MFDIGTVYLLATGALLLVALGVGVRTLVAIFREGRERSRNRREGEIERYTEDPVYDRDSPDPDTDGAAPTTCPQCGAENNARFTFCRECAAPLGPNQ
;
A
#
# COMPACT_ATOMS: atom_id res chain seq x y z
N MET A 1 -34.09 -22.49 23.64
CA MET A 1 -34.94 -22.36 22.44
C MET A 1 -34.39 -21.20 21.64
N PHE A 2 -33.84 -21.44 20.45
CA PHE A 2 -33.44 -20.35 19.56
C PHE A 2 -34.72 -19.80 18.94
N ASP A 3 -34.99 -18.51 19.17
CA ASP A 3 -36.12 -17.84 18.52
C ASP A 3 -35.85 -17.73 17.02
N ILE A 4 -36.90 -17.85 16.21
CA ILE A 4 -36.80 -17.76 14.74
C ILE A 4 -36.16 -16.43 14.34
N GLY A 5 -36.46 -15.35 15.06
CA GLY A 5 -35.84 -14.04 14.86
C GLY A 5 -34.33 -14.05 15.11
N THR A 6 -33.87 -14.75 16.15
CA THR A 6 -32.43 -14.88 16.45
C THR A 6 -31.70 -15.66 15.35
N VAL A 7 -32.30 -16.76 14.88
CA VAL A 7 -31.72 -17.56 13.78
C VAL A 7 -31.65 -16.73 12.49
N TYR A 8 -32.70 -15.95 12.20
CA TYR A 8 -32.73 -15.10 11.01
C TYR A 8 -31.68 -13.98 11.05
N LEU A 9 -31.52 -13.31 12.20
CA LEU A 9 -30.51 -12.28 12.39
C LEU A 9 -29.08 -12.82 12.23
N LEU A 10 -28.80 -14.01 12.79
CA LEU A 10 -27.49 -14.64 12.64
C LEU A 10 -27.22 -15.06 11.19
N ALA A 11 -28.22 -15.66 10.52
CA ALA A 11 -28.08 -16.07 9.13
C ALA A 11 -27.85 -14.87 8.19
N THR A 12 -28.65 -13.81 8.34
CA THR A 12 -28.50 -12.59 7.52
C THR A 12 -27.21 -11.85 7.83
N GLY A 13 -26.84 -11.73 9.12
CA GLY A 13 -25.57 -11.14 9.53
C GLY A 13 -24.36 -11.89 8.96
N ALA A 14 -24.35 -13.22 9.05
CA ALA A 14 -23.28 -14.03 8.45
C ALA A 14 -23.20 -13.84 6.93
N LEU A 15 -24.35 -13.80 6.24
CA LEU A 15 -24.41 -13.62 4.79
C LEU A 15 -23.89 -12.23 4.37
N LEU A 16 -24.23 -11.18 5.11
CA LEU A 16 -23.71 -9.83 4.88
C LEU A 16 -22.19 -9.75 5.11
N LEU A 17 -21.68 -10.39 6.16
CA LEU A 17 -20.23 -10.43 6.43
C LEU A 17 -19.47 -11.18 5.33
N VAL A 18 -20.02 -12.29 4.83
CA VAL A 18 -19.44 -13.01 3.69
C VAL A 18 -19.45 -12.12 2.44
N ALA A 19 -20.56 -11.45 2.14
CA ALA A 19 -20.65 -10.54 1.00
C ALA A 19 -19.63 -9.39 1.10
N LEU A 20 -19.49 -8.79 2.30
CA LEU A 20 -18.51 -7.75 2.57
C LEU A 20 -17.08 -8.28 2.41
N GLY A 21 -16.77 -9.45 2.97
CA GLY A 21 -15.46 -10.08 2.85
C GLY A 21 -15.06 -10.36 1.41
N VAL A 22 -16.01 -10.83 0.58
CA VAL A 22 -15.78 -11.03 -0.87
C VAL A 22 -15.54 -9.69 -1.57
N GLY A 23 -16.35 -8.66 -1.29
CA GLY A 23 -16.18 -7.33 -1.86
C GLY A 23 -14.84 -6.68 -1.50
N VAL A 24 -14.39 -6.81 -0.25
CA VAL A 24 -13.06 -6.33 0.17
C VAL A 24 -11.96 -7.09 -0.57
N ARG A 25 -12.07 -8.41 -0.71
CA ARG A 25 -11.06 -9.22 -1.42
C ARG A 25 -10.92 -8.83 -2.89
N THR A 26 -12.03 -8.60 -3.58
CA THR A 26 -12.00 -8.17 -5.00
C THR A 26 -11.43 -6.78 -5.15
N LEU A 27 -11.78 -5.83 -4.27
CA LEU A 27 -11.19 -4.48 -4.27
C LEU A 27 -9.68 -4.51 -4.02
N VAL A 28 -9.20 -5.34 -3.08
CA VAL A 28 -7.76 -5.52 -2.83
C VAL A 28 -7.05 -6.09 -4.06
N ALA A 29 -7.65 -7.07 -4.74
CA ALA A 29 -7.08 -7.63 -5.96
C ALA A 29 -6.98 -6.58 -7.08
N ILE A 30 -8.05 -5.83 -7.31
CA ILE A 30 -8.09 -4.74 -8.31
C ILE A 30 -7.07 -3.65 -7.96
N PHE A 31 -6.93 -3.29 -6.69
CA PHE A 31 -5.97 -2.28 -6.27
C PHE A 31 -4.52 -2.72 -6.44
N ARG A 32 -4.20 -4.00 -6.19
CA ARG A 32 -2.88 -4.58 -6.51
C ARG A 32 -2.59 -4.56 -8.01
N GLU A 33 -3.56 -4.99 -8.82
CA GLU A 33 -3.45 -5.01 -10.28
C GLU A 33 -3.29 -3.60 -10.86
N GLY A 34 -4.10 -2.65 -10.39
CA GLY A 34 -4.02 -1.23 -10.80
C GLY A 34 -2.70 -0.57 -10.44
N ARG A 35 -2.04 -1.02 -9.35
CA ARG A 35 -0.70 -0.54 -8.97
C ARG A 35 0.41 -1.03 -9.88
N GLU A 36 0.34 -2.26 -10.36
CA GLU A 36 1.35 -2.79 -11.28
C GLU A 36 1.43 -1.95 -12.56
N ARG A 37 0.26 -1.48 -13.03
CA ARG A 37 0.18 -0.54 -14.15
C ARG A 37 0.73 0.85 -13.81
N SER A 38 0.55 1.31 -12.56
CA SER A 38 1.12 2.58 -12.08
C SER A 38 2.65 2.54 -12.01
N ARG A 39 3.23 1.42 -11.57
CA ARG A 39 4.69 1.18 -11.56
C ARG A 39 5.27 1.36 -12.96
N ASN A 40 4.70 0.69 -13.96
CA ASN A 40 5.19 0.74 -15.33
C ASN A 40 5.09 2.15 -15.95
N ARG A 41 4.09 2.94 -15.52
CA ARG A 41 3.96 4.34 -15.96
C ARG A 41 5.01 5.26 -15.33
N ARG A 42 5.41 5.02 -14.08
CA ARG A 42 6.45 5.83 -13.41
C ARG A 42 7.85 5.52 -13.91
N GLU A 43 8.18 4.26 -14.18
CA GLU A 43 9.47 3.89 -14.75
C GLU A 43 9.69 4.61 -16.11
N GLY A 44 8.67 4.67 -16.97
CA GLY A 44 8.75 5.42 -18.24
C GLY A 44 8.68 6.95 -18.14
N GLU A 45 8.19 7.52 -17.02
CA GLU A 45 8.21 8.97 -16.78
C GLU A 45 9.55 9.43 -16.19
N ILE A 46 10.15 8.62 -15.30
CA ILE A 46 11.46 8.87 -14.68
C ILE A 46 12.55 8.86 -15.74
N GLU A 47 12.53 7.91 -16.67
CA GLU A 47 13.53 7.79 -17.74
C GLU A 47 13.66 9.09 -18.57
N ARG A 48 12.54 9.81 -18.81
CA ARG A 48 12.51 11.06 -19.59
C ARG A 48 13.17 12.25 -18.90
N TYR A 49 13.34 12.22 -17.58
CA TYR A 49 13.96 13.30 -16.80
C TYR A 49 15.37 12.98 -16.30
N THR A 50 15.90 11.78 -16.60
CA THR A 50 17.24 11.33 -16.15
C THR A 50 18.39 11.83 -17.02
N GLU A 51 18.13 12.54 -18.12
CA GLU A 51 19.18 13.29 -18.81
C GLU A 51 19.46 14.57 -18.01
N ASP A 52 20.22 14.38 -16.94
CA ASP A 52 20.74 15.45 -16.07
C ASP A 52 21.99 16.06 -16.73
N PRO A 53 22.05 17.39 -16.94
CA PRO A 53 23.27 18.06 -17.39
C PRO A 53 24.41 17.88 -16.36
N VAL A 54 25.61 17.61 -16.87
CA VAL A 54 26.82 17.38 -16.06
C VAL A 54 27.09 18.58 -15.15
N TYR A 55 26.97 18.38 -13.84
CA TYR A 55 27.46 19.31 -12.82
C TYR A 55 28.54 18.64 -11.98
N ASP A 56 29.76 19.19 -12.02
CA ASP A 56 30.83 18.82 -11.09
C ASP A 56 30.48 19.29 -9.66
N ARG A 57 30.18 18.35 -8.77
CA ARG A 57 30.07 18.61 -7.32
C ARG A 57 30.83 17.53 -6.55
N ASP A 58 31.80 17.99 -5.76
CA ASP A 58 32.50 17.21 -4.74
C ASP A 58 31.49 16.47 -3.83
N SER A 59 31.70 15.16 -3.66
CA SER A 59 30.82 14.25 -2.92
C SER A 59 30.90 14.46 -1.41
N PRO A 60 29.77 14.67 -0.72
CA PRO A 60 29.62 14.38 0.71
C PRO A 60 29.30 12.90 0.91
N ASP A 61 29.96 12.26 1.88
CA ASP A 61 29.92 10.83 2.21
C ASP A 61 28.51 10.17 2.24
N PRO A 62 28.36 8.95 1.71
CA PRO A 62 27.08 8.24 1.62
C PRO A 62 26.81 7.31 2.82
N ASP A 63 27.17 7.69 4.05
CA ASP A 63 26.90 6.86 5.23
C ASP A 63 25.60 7.30 5.92
N THR A 64 24.44 6.97 5.33
CA THR A 64 23.15 6.98 6.06
C THR A 64 22.24 5.84 5.59
N ASP A 65 22.79 4.62 5.57
CA ASP A 65 22.09 3.37 5.21
C ASP A 65 21.76 2.52 6.46
N GLY A 66 20.99 3.09 7.41
CA GLY A 66 20.70 2.41 8.69
C GLY A 66 19.25 2.35 9.14
N ALA A 67 18.29 2.81 8.32
CA ALA A 67 16.89 2.86 8.76
C ALA A 67 16.14 1.62 8.26
N ALA A 68 15.81 0.71 9.18
CA ALA A 68 15.20 -0.59 8.90
C ALA A 68 13.90 -0.45 8.07
N PRO A 69 13.64 -1.35 7.11
CA PRO A 69 12.43 -1.32 6.31
C PRO A 69 11.17 -1.40 7.21
N THR A 70 10.18 -0.57 6.91
CA THR A 70 8.92 -0.48 7.63
C THR A 70 7.81 -1.13 6.83
N THR A 71 7.00 -1.96 7.48
CA THR A 71 5.82 -2.55 6.83
C THR A 71 4.64 -1.61 6.99
N CYS A 72 3.95 -1.32 5.89
CA CYS A 72 2.74 -0.52 5.88
C CYS A 72 1.58 -1.31 6.51
N PRO A 73 0.93 -0.82 7.58
CA PRO A 73 -0.18 -1.55 8.20
C PRO A 73 -1.49 -1.45 7.41
N GLN A 74 -1.60 -0.52 6.45
CA GLN A 74 -2.79 -0.40 5.60
C GLN A 74 -2.80 -1.41 4.45
N CYS A 75 -1.64 -1.76 3.89
CA CYS A 75 -1.58 -2.66 2.74
C CYS A 75 -0.55 -3.80 2.83
N GLY A 76 0.23 -3.86 3.90
CA GLY A 76 1.24 -4.90 4.15
C GLY A 76 2.56 -4.72 3.39
N ALA A 77 2.73 -3.60 2.68
CA ALA A 77 3.90 -3.35 1.84
C ALA A 77 5.16 -3.02 2.64
N GLU A 78 6.31 -3.55 2.22
CA GLU A 78 7.61 -3.14 2.75
C GLU A 78 8.07 -1.81 2.12
N ASN A 79 8.41 -0.86 2.98
CA ASN A 79 8.85 0.48 2.61
C ASN A 79 10.21 0.74 3.23
N ASN A 80 11.07 1.48 2.54
CA ASN A 80 12.28 1.97 3.17
C ASN A 80 11.89 3.07 4.18
N ALA A 81 12.58 3.14 5.32
CA ALA A 81 12.27 4.10 6.37
C ALA A 81 12.43 5.59 5.98
N ARG A 82 13.05 5.90 4.83
CA ARG A 82 13.07 7.26 4.25
C ARG A 82 11.71 7.71 3.71
N PHE A 83 10.76 6.80 3.51
CA PHE A 83 9.45 7.14 2.97
C PHE A 83 8.45 7.49 4.08
N THR A 84 7.95 8.73 4.06
CA THR A 84 6.87 9.20 4.95
C THR A 84 5.49 8.67 4.55
N PHE A 85 5.36 8.14 3.34
CA PHE A 85 4.13 7.55 2.82
C PHE A 85 4.43 6.19 2.19
N CYS A 86 3.47 5.28 2.27
CA CYS A 86 3.57 4.00 1.63
C CYS A 86 3.71 4.19 0.13
N ARG A 87 4.80 3.67 -0.43
CA ARG A 87 5.07 3.71 -1.87
C ARG A 87 4.01 3.02 -2.69
N GLU A 88 3.20 2.20 -2.03
CA GLU A 88 2.12 1.51 -2.68
C GLU A 88 0.76 2.21 -2.45
N CYS A 89 0.29 2.42 -1.21
CA CYS A 89 -1.10 2.93 -0.97
C CYS A 89 -1.16 4.43 -0.66
N ALA A 90 -0.01 5.10 -0.59
CA ALA A 90 0.11 6.48 -0.11
C ALA A 90 -0.43 6.71 1.32
N ALA A 91 -0.73 5.65 2.08
CA ALA A 91 -1.02 5.78 3.50
C ALA A 91 0.21 6.33 4.25
N PRO A 92 0.03 7.19 5.25
CA PRO A 92 1.14 7.75 6.01
C PRO A 92 1.90 6.64 6.76
N LEU A 93 3.23 6.71 6.74
CA LEU A 93 4.15 5.83 7.47
C LEU A 93 4.86 6.69 8.51
N GLY A 94 4.39 6.64 9.75
CA GLY A 94 4.91 7.46 10.84
C GLY A 94 4.20 7.17 12.17
N PRO A 95 4.61 7.81 13.27
CA PRO A 95 4.11 7.52 14.63
C PRO A 95 2.63 7.89 14.86
N ASN A 96 1.98 8.56 13.92
CA ASN A 96 0.56 8.95 13.97
C ASN A 96 -0.35 7.95 13.24
N GLN A 97 -0.03 6.65 13.31
CA GLN A 97 -0.86 5.57 12.78
C GLN A 97 -1.85 5.06 13.82
#